data_AF-A0A954HV48-F1
#
_entry.id   AF-A0A954HV48-F1
#
_cell.length_a   1.000
_cell.length_b   1.000
_cell.length_c   1.000
_cell.angle_alpha   90.00
_cell.angle_beta   90.00
_cell.angle_gamma   90.00
#
_symmetry.space_group_name_H-M   'P 1'
#
loop_
_entity.id
_entity.type
_entity.pdbx_description
1 polymer ?
#
loop_
_entity_poly.entity_id
_entity_poly.type
_entity_poly.pdbx_seq_one_letter_code
_entity_poly.pdbx_strand_id
1 'polypeptide(L)'
;MRTKLGILLLAVAATAVVGLTTSSESKAFYGYRQYYSSWSYRPSYNYYYTRYYYKPTPTYSTYSYHYCVYRPSQPRYVYYYNPHSRHYWGRFDCEGTPGAQYSLLKPEDRKEKLEEIPESSFPKPGPMPAVPDAADGTKSDGQTITPITNLPTEDATPDDLPAAPTP
;
A
#
# COMPACT_ATOMS: atom_id res chain seq x y z
N MET A 1 -73.23 50.06 -20.29
CA MET A 1 -72.21 50.76 -19.47
C MET A 1 -71.59 49.76 -18.49
N ARG A 2 -70.26 49.62 -18.55
CA ARG A 2 -69.32 49.42 -17.41
C ARG A 2 -69.49 48.21 -16.45
N THR A 3 -68.53 47.26 -16.57
CA THR A 3 -67.73 46.58 -15.50
C THR A 3 -68.47 45.66 -14.48
N LYS A 4 -67.97 44.55 -13.92
CA LYS A 4 -66.65 43.94 -13.61
C LYS A 4 -66.90 42.42 -13.39
N LEU A 5 -66.07 41.50 -13.90
CA LEU A 5 -64.96 40.82 -13.21
C LEU A 5 -65.32 40.21 -11.83
N GLY A 6 -65.44 38.87 -11.77
CA GLY A 6 -65.46 38.08 -10.54
C GLY A 6 -64.53 36.87 -10.72
N ILE A 7 -63.42 36.88 -9.97
CA ILE A 7 -62.27 35.98 -10.07
C ILE A 7 -62.51 34.69 -9.25
N LEU A 8 -62.12 33.57 -9.86
CA LEU A 8 -61.49 32.35 -9.34
C LEU A 8 -61.46 32.09 -7.81
N LEU A 9 -61.84 30.87 -7.42
CA LEU A 9 -61.25 30.17 -6.27
C LEU A 9 -61.04 28.68 -6.65
N LEU A 10 -59.88 28.37 -7.22
CA LEU A 10 -59.35 27.02 -7.26
C LEU A 10 -58.28 26.94 -6.17
N ALA A 11 -58.57 26.24 -5.08
CA ALA A 11 -57.59 25.98 -4.03
C ALA A 11 -56.64 24.88 -4.50
N VAL A 12 -55.43 25.27 -4.93
CA VAL A 12 -54.32 24.33 -5.11
C VAL A 12 -53.44 24.44 -3.86
N ALA A 13 -53.50 23.39 -3.03
CA ALA A 13 -52.57 23.22 -1.93
C ALA A 13 -51.17 22.92 -2.49
N ALA A 14 -50.28 23.90 -2.44
CA ALA A 14 -48.87 23.71 -2.74
C ALA A 14 -48.15 23.17 -1.50
N THR A 15 -47.92 21.85 -1.46
CA THR A 15 -47.05 21.22 -0.47
C THR A 15 -45.60 21.58 -0.81
N ALA A 16 -45.00 22.47 -0.02
CA ALA A 16 -43.58 22.78 -0.10
C ALA A 16 -42.77 21.59 0.43
N VAL A 17 -42.24 20.76 -0.46
CA VAL A 17 -41.21 19.78 -0.11
C VAL A 17 -39.89 20.55 -0.03
N VAL A 18 -39.50 20.92 1.19
CA VAL A 18 -38.15 21.42 1.48
C VAL A 18 -37.19 20.26 1.25
N GLY A 19 -36.59 20.22 0.06
CA GLY A 19 -35.50 19.33 -0.24
C GLY A 19 -34.30 19.69 0.64
N LEU A 20 -34.10 18.94 1.72
CA LEU A 20 -32.78 18.82 2.33
C LEU A 20 -31.87 18.22 1.26
N THR A 21 -31.16 19.07 0.52
CA THR A 21 -29.98 18.64 -0.21
C THR A 21 -28.95 18.27 0.85
N THR A 22 -28.94 17.00 1.25
CA THR A 22 -27.77 16.41 1.89
C THR A 22 -26.66 16.53 0.86
N SER A 23 -25.84 17.58 0.99
CA SER A 23 -24.53 17.62 0.36
C SER A 23 -23.78 16.42 0.90
N SER A 24 -23.86 15.32 0.15
CA SER A 24 -23.00 14.16 0.34
C SER A 24 -21.60 14.70 0.12
N GLU A 25 -20.87 14.90 1.23
CA GLU A 25 -19.44 15.09 1.17
C GLU A 25 -18.90 13.93 0.36
N SER A 26 -18.54 14.23 -0.88
CA SER A 26 -17.86 13.30 -1.74
C SER A 26 -16.51 13.12 -1.06
N LYS A 27 -16.33 12.06 -0.27
CA LYS A 27 -15.00 11.61 0.11
C LYS A 27 -14.29 11.33 -1.20
N ALA A 28 -13.45 12.27 -1.62
CA ALA A 28 -12.58 12.09 -2.77
C ALA A 28 -11.93 10.71 -2.64
N PHE A 29 -12.00 9.92 -3.70
CA PHE A 29 -11.46 8.58 -3.76
C PHE A 29 -9.93 8.68 -3.66
N TYR A 30 -9.41 8.83 -2.45
CA TYR A 30 -7.97 8.78 -2.19
C TYR A 30 -7.56 7.31 -2.39
N GLY A 31 -7.09 6.97 -3.59
CA GLY A 31 -6.60 5.63 -3.91
C GLY A 31 -5.60 5.12 -2.86
N TYR A 32 -5.52 3.80 -2.70
CA TYR A 32 -4.76 3.10 -1.65
C TYR A 32 -3.42 3.75 -1.29
N ARG A 33 -3.13 4.06 -0.02
CA ARG A 33 -1.84 4.66 0.39
C ARG A 33 -0.63 3.79 0.03
N GLN A 34 -0.82 2.48 0.07
CA GLN A 34 0.20 1.48 -0.21
C GLN A 34 -0.43 0.22 -0.79
N TYR A 35 0.31 -0.50 -1.63
CA TYR A 35 -0.09 -1.80 -2.17
C TYR A 35 1.13 -2.54 -2.77
N TYR A 36 0.98 -3.84 -3.02
CA TYR A 36 1.97 -4.65 -3.73
C TYR A 36 1.51 -4.93 -5.16
N SER A 37 2.44 -5.00 -6.11
CA SER A 37 2.14 -5.55 -7.44
C SER A 37 2.04 -7.09 -7.40
N SER A 38 1.72 -7.68 -8.54
CA SER A 38 2.02 -9.08 -8.80
C SER A 38 3.50 -9.36 -8.60
N TRP A 39 3.80 -10.60 -8.25
CA TRP A 39 5.15 -11.11 -8.36
C TRP A 39 5.58 -11.19 -9.81
N SER A 40 6.90 -11.17 -10.01
CA SER A 40 7.56 -11.39 -11.29
C SER A 40 8.79 -12.25 -11.02
N TYR A 41 9.02 -13.25 -11.87
CA TYR A 41 10.20 -14.10 -11.77
C TYR A 41 11.37 -13.53 -12.59
N ARG A 42 12.59 -13.62 -12.06
CA ARG A 42 13.82 -13.22 -12.74
C ARG A 42 14.72 -14.45 -12.95
N PRO A 43 14.65 -15.11 -14.12
CA PRO A 43 15.36 -16.37 -14.36
C PRO A 43 16.88 -16.28 -14.21
N SER A 44 17.48 -15.19 -14.69
CA SER A 44 18.94 -15.00 -14.70
C SER A 44 19.58 -14.98 -13.30
N TYR A 45 18.79 -14.74 -12.26
CA TYR A 45 19.24 -14.64 -10.88
C TYR A 45 18.44 -15.52 -9.91
N ASN A 46 17.54 -16.36 -10.45
CA ASN A 46 16.68 -17.28 -9.70
C ASN A 46 16.00 -16.65 -8.47
N TYR A 47 15.27 -15.54 -8.66
CA TYR A 47 14.47 -14.92 -7.60
C TYR A 47 13.15 -14.39 -8.14
N TYR A 48 12.18 -14.24 -7.24
CA TYR A 48 10.94 -13.53 -7.48
C TYR A 48 11.02 -12.14 -6.88
N TYR A 49 10.37 -11.16 -7.51
CA TYR A 49 10.22 -9.84 -6.94
C TYR A 49 8.81 -9.30 -7.12
N THR A 50 8.36 -8.49 -6.17
CA THR A 50 7.18 -7.63 -6.32
C THR A 50 7.58 -6.18 -5.99
N ARG A 51 6.81 -5.22 -6.50
CA ARG A 51 6.96 -3.81 -6.15
C ARG A 51 6.00 -3.48 -5.02
N TYR A 52 6.54 -3.00 -3.92
CA TYR A 52 5.78 -2.33 -2.87
C TYR A 52 5.64 -0.85 -3.23
N TYR A 53 4.45 -0.44 -3.66
CA TYR A 53 4.12 0.94 -3.94
C TYR A 53 3.61 1.63 -2.69
N TYR A 54 4.03 2.87 -2.49
CA TYR A 54 3.59 3.69 -1.37
C TYR A 54 3.53 5.18 -1.74
N LYS A 55 2.68 5.91 -1.01
CA LYS A 55 2.66 7.36 -0.98
C LYS A 55 3.17 7.85 0.38
N PRO A 56 4.15 8.78 0.41
CA PRO A 56 4.61 9.43 1.64
C PRO A 56 3.46 9.97 2.47
N THR A 57 2.53 10.70 1.84
CA THR A 57 1.30 11.22 2.47
C THR A 57 0.07 10.80 1.65
N PRO A 58 -1.14 10.73 2.25
CA PRO A 58 -2.35 10.35 1.52
C PRO A 58 -2.68 11.27 0.33
N THR A 59 -2.28 12.54 0.40
CA THR A 59 -2.49 13.55 -0.64
C THR A 59 -1.39 13.56 -1.71
N TYR A 60 -0.31 12.80 -1.52
CA TYR A 60 0.78 12.74 -2.47
C TYR A 60 0.30 12.14 -3.81
N SER A 61 0.60 12.81 -4.92
CA SER A 61 -0.01 12.50 -6.22
C SER A 61 0.61 11.28 -6.91
N THR A 62 1.85 10.93 -6.58
CA THR A 62 2.62 9.87 -7.25
C THR A 62 3.05 8.77 -6.28
N TYR A 63 3.09 7.52 -6.72
CA TYR A 63 3.67 6.45 -5.90
C TYR A 63 5.19 6.40 -6.05
N SER A 64 5.88 6.24 -4.92
CA SER A 64 7.22 5.69 -4.87
C SER A 64 7.14 4.16 -4.74
N TYR A 65 8.23 3.45 -4.98
CA TYR A 65 8.24 2.01 -4.76
C TYR A 65 9.58 1.47 -4.27
N HIS A 66 9.48 0.41 -3.48
CA HIS A 66 10.60 -0.47 -3.15
C HIS A 66 10.36 -1.86 -3.76
N TYR A 67 11.42 -2.63 -3.91
CA TYR A 67 11.31 -4.04 -4.30
C TYR A 67 11.25 -4.93 -3.06
N CYS A 68 10.38 -5.93 -3.09
CA CYS A 68 10.40 -7.07 -2.18
C CYS A 68 10.90 -8.27 -2.97
N VAL A 69 11.97 -8.90 -2.51
CA VAL A 69 12.69 -9.95 -3.21
C VAL A 69 12.58 -11.24 -2.41
N TYR A 70 12.10 -12.29 -3.07
CA TYR A 70 11.97 -13.63 -2.51
C TYR A 70 12.88 -14.59 -3.28
N ARG A 71 13.72 -15.33 -2.57
CA ARG A 71 14.65 -16.32 -3.15
C ARG A 71 14.20 -17.72 -2.74
N PRO A 72 13.85 -18.61 -3.68
CA PRO A 72 13.45 -19.99 -3.36
C PRO A 72 14.52 -20.78 -2.63
N SER A 73 15.81 -20.47 -2.85
CA SER A 73 16.91 -21.08 -2.11
C SER A 73 16.96 -20.68 -0.62
N GLN A 74 16.22 -19.65 -0.22
CA GLN A 74 16.12 -19.13 1.14
C GLN A 74 14.65 -18.74 1.43
N PRO A 75 13.72 -19.70 1.44
CA PRO A 75 12.29 -19.46 1.35
C PRO A 75 11.69 -18.83 2.63
N ARG A 76 12.47 -18.74 3.71
CA ARG A 76 12.02 -18.15 4.97
C ARG A 76 11.90 -16.62 4.92
N TYR A 77 12.63 -15.95 4.04
CA TYR A 77 12.76 -14.49 4.08
C TYR A 77 12.33 -13.79 2.79
N VAL A 78 11.69 -12.63 2.96
CA VAL A 78 11.50 -11.63 1.90
C VAL A 78 12.34 -10.41 2.22
N TYR A 79 13.21 -10.02 1.30
CA TYR A 79 14.15 -8.91 1.46
C TYR A 79 13.62 -7.64 0.83
N TYR A 80 13.75 -6.51 1.51
CA TYR A 80 13.28 -5.21 1.04
C TYR A 80 14.46 -4.40 0.51
N TYR A 81 14.33 -3.93 -0.74
CA TYR A 81 15.37 -3.20 -1.48
C TYR A 81 14.84 -1.87 -1.97
N ASN A 82 15.58 -0.79 -1.70
CA ASN A 82 15.27 0.54 -2.21
C ASN A 82 16.02 0.78 -3.52
N PRO A 83 15.32 0.93 -4.66
CA PRO A 83 15.96 1.11 -5.96
C PRO A 83 16.61 2.49 -6.16
N HIS A 84 16.18 3.51 -5.41
CA HIS A 84 16.73 4.85 -5.49
C HIS A 84 18.09 4.93 -4.78
N SER A 85 18.16 4.46 -3.54
CA SER A 85 19.41 4.42 -2.79
C SER A 85 20.29 3.22 -3.17
N ARG A 86 19.74 2.21 -3.86
CA ARG A 86 20.39 0.96 -4.26
C ARG A 86 20.87 0.11 -3.08
N HIS A 87 20.10 0.04 -2.01
CA HIS A 87 20.45 -0.79 -0.86
C HIS A 87 19.28 -1.64 -0.37
N TYR A 88 19.60 -2.85 0.12
CA TYR A 88 18.70 -3.59 1.00
C TYR A 88 18.62 -2.88 2.35
N TRP A 89 17.43 -2.83 2.92
CA TRP A 89 17.17 -2.08 4.15
C TRP A 89 16.44 -2.88 5.23
N GLY A 90 16.01 -4.11 4.92
CA GLY A 90 15.48 -5.03 5.91
C GLY A 90 14.99 -6.32 5.28
N ARG A 91 14.43 -7.18 6.12
CA ARG A 91 13.77 -8.42 5.70
C ARG A 91 12.56 -8.73 6.56
N PHE A 92 11.65 -9.50 6.00
CA PHE A 92 10.49 -10.06 6.67
C PHE A 92 10.66 -11.57 6.80
N ASP A 93 10.47 -12.10 8.02
CA ASP A 93 10.49 -13.51 8.37
C ASP A 93 9.09 -14.10 8.19
N CYS A 94 8.91 -14.87 7.13
CA CYS A 94 7.64 -15.49 6.77
C CYS A 94 7.18 -16.53 7.78
N GLU A 95 8.11 -17.09 8.56
CA GLU A 95 7.86 -18.08 9.61
C GLU A 95 8.00 -17.48 11.03
N GLY A 96 8.22 -16.16 11.12
CA GLY A 96 8.41 -15.45 12.37
C GLY A 96 7.13 -15.32 13.20
N THR A 97 7.28 -14.83 14.43
CA THR A 97 6.13 -14.57 15.32
C THR A 97 5.24 -13.47 14.74
N PRO A 98 3.92 -13.70 14.55
CA PRO A 98 3.01 -12.70 14.00
C PRO A 98 3.12 -11.35 14.73
N GLY A 99 3.24 -10.26 13.95
CA GLY A 99 3.45 -8.91 14.49
C GLY A 99 4.89 -8.58 14.92
N ALA A 100 5.80 -9.56 14.89
CA ALA A 100 7.23 -9.40 15.16
C ALA A 100 8.08 -10.14 14.12
N GLN A 101 7.86 -9.82 12.84
CA GLN A 101 8.46 -10.54 11.70
C GLN A 101 9.48 -9.71 10.93
N TYR A 102 9.64 -8.42 11.22
CA TYR A 102 10.50 -7.54 10.43
C TYR A 102 11.83 -7.24 11.10
N SER A 103 12.94 -7.50 10.40
CA SER A 103 14.29 -7.11 10.81
C SER A 103 14.74 -5.92 9.97
N LEU A 104 14.77 -4.73 10.58
CA LEU A 104 15.26 -3.50 9.94
C LEU A 104 16.78 -3.41 10.05
N LEU A 105 17.48 -3.30 8.93
CA LEU A 105 18.93 -3.13 8.92
C LEU A 105 19.32 -1.74 9.44
N LYS A 106 20.40 -1.70 10.23
CA LYS A 106 21.06 -0.44 10.58
C LYS A 106 21.64 0.20 9.31
N PRO A 107 21.67 1.55 9.21
CA PRO A 107 22.16 2.23 8.01
C PRO A 107 23.53 1.75 7.50
N GLU A 108 24.48 1.49 8.40
CA GLU A 108 25.84 1.05 8.11
C GLU A 108 25.94 -0.36 7.49
N ASP A 109 24.95 -1.21 7.79
CA ASP A 109 24.86 -2.60 7.33
C ASP A 109 24.12 -2.72 5.99
N ARG A 110 23.50 -1.64 5.50
CA ARG A 110 22.77 -1.64 4.23
C ARG A 110 23.78 -1.71 3.09
N LYS A 111 23.65 -2.73 2.23
CA LYS A 111 24.48 -2.94 1.03
C LYS A 111 23.62 -3.10 -0.21
N GLU A 112 24.25 -2.87 -1.36
CA GLU A 112 23.61 -3.08 -2.66
C GLU A 112 23.33 -4.55 -2.92
N LYS A 113 24.28 -5.43 -2.57
CA LYS A 113 24.16 -6.87 -2.75
C LYS A 113 23.79 -7.54 -1.44
N LEU A 114 22.85 -8.47 -1.50
CA LEU A 114 22.38 -9.19 -0.31
C LEU A 114 23.50 -10.06 0.28
N GLU A 115 24.36 -10.61 -0.59
CA GLU A 115 25.49 -11.47 -0.24
C GLU A 115 26.58 -10.72 0.55
N GLU A 116 26.58 -9.39 0.50
CA GLU A 116 27.50 -8.52 1.25
C GLU A 116 26.95 -8.15 2.64
N ILE A 117 25.71 -8.58 2.97
CA ILE A 117 25.06 -8.32 4.27
C ILE A 117 25.17 -9.59 5.09
N PRO A 118 26.01 -9.61 6.15
CA PRO A 118 26.15 -10.81 6.96
C PRO A 118 24.85 -11.07 7.74
N GLU A 119 24.55 -12.35 7.98
CA GLU A 119 23.33 -12.75 8.70
C GLU A 119 23.21 -12.09 10.08
N SER A 120 24.34 -11.86 10.75
CA SER A 120 24.42 -11.17 12.05
C SER A 120 24.04 -9.69 12.01
N SER A 121 24.01 -9.05 10.84
CA SER A 121 23.58 -7.65 10.69
C SER A 121 22.06 -7.51 10.73
N PHE A 122 21.31 -8.60 10.54
CA PHE A 122 19.86 -8.57 10.73
C PHE A 122 19.53 -8.66 12.21
N PRO A 123 18.99 -7.59 12.83
CA PRO A 123 18.62 -7.63 14.24
C PRO A 123 17.43 -8.58 14.46
N LYS A 124 17.15 -8.87 15.73
CA LYS A 124 15.97 -9.63 16.12
C LYS A 124 14.71 -9.04 15.46
N PRO A 125 13.86 -9.85 14.83
CA PRO A 125 12.61 -9.39 14.24
C PRO A 125 11.72 -8.64 15.24
N GLY A 126 11.10 -7.57 14.76
CA GLY A 126 10.15 -6.71 15.45
C GLY A 126 8.97 -6.33 14.56
N PRO A 127 8.17 -5.32 14.92
CA PRO A 127 7.02 -4.91 14.13
C PRO A 127 7.43 -4.35 12.77
N MET A 128 6.51 -4.38 11.80
CA MET A 128 6.69 -3.73 10.51
C MET A 128 7.01 -2.24 10.70
N PRO A 129 7.94 -1.67 9.91
CA PRO A 129 8.28 -0.26 10.02
C PRO A 129 7.14 0.61 9.47
N ALA A 130 7.21 1.91 9.75
CA ALA A 130 6.34 2.89 9.10
C ALA A 130 6.51 2.86 7.56
N VAL A 131 5.50 3.33 6.84
CA VAL A 131 5.60 3.59 5.40
C VAL A 131 6.82 4.49 5.13
N PRO A 132 7.67 4.18 4.12
CA PRO A 132 8.86 4.98 3.86
C PRO A 132 8.51 6.44 3.51
N ASP A 133 9.42 7.34 3.85
CA ASP A 133 9.33 8.79 3.55
C ASP A 133 8.09 9.51 4.10
N ALA A 134 7.32 8.88 5.01
CA ALA A 134 6.18 9.51 5.67
C ALA A 134 6.63 10.81 6.40
N ALA A 135 6.32 11.95 5.78
CA ALA A 135 6.80 13.28 6.16
C ALA A 135 5.78 14.07 7.00
N ASP A 136 4.59 13.51 7.19
CA ASP A 136 3.40 14.12 7.76
C ASP A 136 3.50 14.36 9.29
N GLY A 137 4.67 14.13 9.91
CA GLY A 137 4.81 14.13 11.39
C GLY A 137 3.95 13.04 12.06
N THR A 138 3.19 12.30 11.25
CA THR A 138 2.28 11.26 11.63
C THR A 138 3.04 9.94 11.69
N LYS A 139 3.74 9.74 12.81
CA LYS A 139 3.57 8.45 13.48
C LYS A 139 2.07 8.18 13.77
N SER A 140 1.23 9.21 13.77
CA SER A 140 -0.19 9.24 14.16
C SER A 140 -1.21 8.74 13.15
N ASP A 141 -0.86 8.37 11.92
CA ASP A 141 -1.76 7.53 11.10
C ASP A 141 -1.60 6.05 11.46
N GLY A 142 -0.51 5.71 12.19
CA GLY A 142 -0.19 4.35 12.62
C GLY A 142 0.04 3.36 11.47
N GLN A 143 0.03 3.80 10.21
CA GLN A 143 0.20 2.90 9.09
C GLN A 143 1.65 2.45 8.97
N THR A 144 1.86 1.21 9.37
CA THR A 144 3.04 0.43 9.03
C THR A 144 2.91 -0.11 7.62
N ILE A 145 4.04 -0.53 7.06
CA ILE A 145 4.03 -1.31 5.83
C ILE A 145 3.19 -2.55 6.05
N THR A 146 2.21 -2.79 5.18
CA THR A 146 1.40 -3.99 5.23
C THR A 146 2.29 -5.22 5.02
N PRO A 147 2.27 -6.22 5.92
CA PRO A 147 3.02 -7.46 5.72
C PRO A 147 2.72 -8.10 4.37
N ILE A 148 3.74 -8.69 3.75
CA ILE A 148 3.55 -9.46 2.53
C ILE A 148 2.96 -10.83 2.88
N THR A 149 1.81 -11.18 2.30
CA THR A 149 1.08 -12.41 2.64
C THR A 149 1.01 -13.42 1.50
N ASN A 150 1.13 -12.96 0.25
CA ASN A 150 0.91 -13.79 -0.93
C ASN A 150 2.26 -14.15 -1.57
N LEU A 151 3.05 -15.02 -0.95
CA LEU A 151 4.33 -15.46 -1.51
C LEU A 151 4.11 -16.31 -2.77
N PRO A 152 5.03 -16.27 -3.75
CA PRO A 152 5.00 -17.24 -4.85
C PRO A 152 5.29 -18.64 -4.26
N THR A 153 4.65 -19.67 -4.80
CA THR A 153 4.97 -21.06 -4.45
C THR A 153 6.35 -21.43 -5.02
N GLU A 154 7.03 -22.40 -4.41
CA GLU A 154 8.38 -22.82 -4.84
C GLU A 154 8.41 -23.28 -6.31
N ASP A 155 7.31 -23.88 -6.77
CA ASP A 155 7.12 -24.37 -8.14
C ASP A 155 6.43 -23.35 -9.07
N ALA A 156 6.16 -22.12 -8.61
CA ALA A 156 5.40 -21.15 -9.40
C ALA A 156 6.12 -20.82 -10.71
N THR A 157 5.55 -21.21 -11.84
CA THR A 157 6.00 -20.64 -13.12
C THR A 157 5.57 -19.17 -13.20
N PRO A 158 6.12 -18.34 -14.10
CA PRO A 158 5.65 -16.98 -14.30
C PRO A 158 4.13 -16.86 -14.51
N ASP A 159 3.48 -17.92 -15.02
CA ASP A 159 2.04 -18.01 -15.25
C ASP A 159 1.24 -18.33 -13.97
N ASP A 160 1.89 -18.86 -12.93
CA ASP A 160 1.29 -19.21 -11.63
C ASP A 160 1.37 -18.06 -10.60
N LEU A 161 1.94 -16.90 -11.00
CA LEU A 161 2.14 -15.78 -10.09
C LEU A 161 0.81 -15.11 -9.73
N PRO A 162 0.57 -14.81 -8.44
CA PRO A 162 -0.71 -14.24 -8.04
C PRO A 162 -0.93 -12.89 -8.71
N ALA A 163 -2.15 -12.70 -9.22
CA ALA A 163 -2.57 -11.43 -9.78
C ALA A 163 -2.49 -10.32 -8.72
N ALA A 164 -2.07 -9.13 -9.14
CA ALA A 164 -1.99 -7.97 -8.27
C ALA A 164 -3.40 -7.67 -7.76
N PRO A 165 -3.56 -7.19 -6.52
CA PRO A 165 -4.77 -6.47 -6.18
C PRO A 165 -4.94 -5.33 -7.19
N THR A 166 -6.08 -5.31 -7.88
CA THR A 166 -6.45 -4.21 -8.77
C THR A 166 -6.84 -3.01 -7.89
N PRO A 167 -6.40 -1.79 -8.23
CA PRO A 167 -6.76 -0.58 -7.49
C PRO A 167 -8.24 -0.22 -7.65
#